data_AF-A0A497B2Y8-F1
#
_entry.id   AF-A0A497B2Y8-F1
#
_cell.length_a   1.000
_cell.length_b   1.000
_cell.length_c   1.000
_cell.angle_alpha   90.00
_cell.angle_beta   90.00
_cell.angle_gamma   90.00
#
_symmetry.space_group_name_H-M   'P 1'
#
loop_
_entity.id
_entity.type
_entity.pdbx_description
1 polymer ?
#
loop_
_entity_poly.entity_id
_entity_poly.type
_entity_poly.pdbx_seq_one_letter_code
_entity_poly.pdbx_strand_id
1 'polypeptide(L)'
;MRGLYSFPPTEESETLCDELASPKYDFNAQGGMVVESKKKMRARGVGSPNRADALVLSEYINSVAHRVWPTKKTYRSSRKYYTVSGEHAWMVT
;
A
#
# COMPACT_ATOMS: atom_id res chain seq x y z
N MET A 1 -5.20 -6.82 -7.04
CA MET A 1 -6.03 -5.70 -6.55
C MET A 1 -7.17 -6.30 -5.76
N ARG A 2 -7.40 -5.89 -4.50
CA ARG A 2 -8.39 -6.57 -3.63
C ARG A 2 -9.85 -6.35 -4.05
N GLY A 3 -10.12 -5.49 -5.04
CA GLY A 3 -11.48 -5.26 -5.57
C GLY A 3 -12.46 -4.67 -4.55
N LEU A 4 -11.96 -4.19 -3.42
CA LEU A 4 -12.73 -3.81 -2.23
C LEU A 4 -12.89 -2.29 -2.08
N TYR A 5 -12.53 -1.49 -3.10
CA TYR A 5 -12.71 -0.05 -3.02
C TYR A 5 -14.17 0.31 -3.29
N SER A 6 -14.84 0.83 -2.26
CA SER A 6 -16.12 1.49 -2.37
C SER A 6 -15.91 2.94 -1.98
N PHE A 7 -16.11 3.85 -2.94
CA PHE A 7 -16.00 5.28 -2.69
C PHE A 7 -17.39 5.83 -2.33
N PRO A 8 -17.52 6.57 -1.21
CA PRO A 8 -18.80 7.17 -0.84
C PRO A 8 -19.21 8.24 -1.87
N PRO A 9 -20.51 8.53 -2.07
CA PRO A 9 -20.97 9.54 -3.03
C PRO A 9 -20.70 10.95 -2.49
N THR A 10 -19.46 11.39 -2.61
CA THR A 10 -18.99 12.72 -2.25
C THR A 10 -18.34 13.33 -3.47
N GLU A 11 -18.34 14.66 -3.58
CA GLU A 11 -17.69 15.38 -4.69
C GLU A 11 -16.22 14.96 -4.87
N GLU A 12 -15.53 14.77 -3.74
CA GLU A 12 -14.18 14.24 -3.69
C GLU A 12 -14.09 12.83 -4.32
N SER A 13 -15.01 11.92 -4.00
CA SER A 13 -15.00 10.58 -4.63
C SER A 13 -15.31 10.62 -6.11
N GLU A 14 -16.23 11.47 -6.54
CA GLU A 14 -16.59 11.63 -7.96
C GLU A 14 -15.40 12.11 -8.77
N THR A 15 -14.71 13.14 -8.26
CA THR A 15 -13.47 13.65 -8.85
C THR A 15 -12.39 12.55 -8.93
N LEU A 16 -12.33 11.65 -7.95
CA LEU A 16 -11.37 10.53 -7.96
C LEU A 16 -11.73 9.51 -9.04
N CYS A 17 -13.01 9.17 -9.17
CA CYS A 17 -13.50 8.27 -10.21
C CYS A 17 -13.24 8.82 -11.61
N ASP A 18 -13.46 10.11 -11.82
CA ASP A 18 -13.18 10.79 -13.09
C ASP A 18 -11.68 10.76 -13.42
N GLU A 19 -10.83 11.04 -12.43
CA GLU A 19 -9.38 10.93 -12.58
C GLU A 19 -8.91 9.49 -12.85
N LEU A 20 -9.57 8.47 -12.28
CA LEU A 20 -9.24 7.07 -12.51
C LEU A 20 -9.66 6.59 -13.92
N ALA A 21 -10.75 7.13 -14.46
CA ALA A 21 -11.26 6.78 -15.80
C ALA A 21 -10.53 7.50 -16.95
N SER A 22 -9.81 8.58 -16.64
CA SER A 22 -9.19 9.50 -17.62
C SER A 22 -7.94 8.98 -18.37
N PRO A 23 -7.00 8.24 -17.72
CA PRO A 23 -5.76 7.80 -18.37
C PRO A 23 -6.03 6.75 -19.43
N LYS A 24 -5.37 6.88 -20.59
CA LYS A 24 -5.36 5.83 -21.60
C LYS A 24 -4.13 4.93 -21.42
N TYR A 25 -4.17 3.76 -22.04
CA TYR A 25 -3.02 2.86 -22.10
C TYR A 25 -2.76 2.42 -23.53
N ASP A 26 -1.54 1.98 -23.77
CA ASP A 26 -1.08 1.42 -25.02
C ASP A 26 -0.19 0.20 -24.73
N PHE A 27 0.27 -0.50 -25.76
CA PHE A 27 1.21 -1.60 -25.64
C PHE A 27 2.56 -1.23 -26.27
N ASN A 28 3.64 -1.56 -25.57
CA ASN A 28 4.97 -1.44 -26.16
C ASN A 28 5.27 -2.63 -27.10
N ALA A 29 6.38 -2.56 -27.84
CA ALA A 29 6.80 -3.61 -28.77
C ALA A 29 7.04 -4.98 -28.10
N GLN A 30 7.23 -5.00 -26.78
CA GLN A 30 7.43 -6.20 -25.97
C GLN A 30 6.12 -6.72 -25.36
N GLY A 31 4.96 -6.15 -25.73
CA GLY A 31 3.64 -6.55 -25.23
C GLY A 31 3.33 -6.06 -23.81
N GLY A 32 4.17 -5.21 -23.23
CA GLY A 32 3.93 -4.57 -21.94
C GLY A 32 2.92 -3.43 -22.05
N MET A 33 2.01 -3.35 -21.08
CA MET A 33 1.04 -2.25 -20.96
C MET A 33 1.77 -0.97 -20.50
N VAL A 34 1.62 0.09 -21.27
CA VAL A 34 2.18 1.42 -20.98
C VAL A 34 1.04 2.39 -20.73
N VAL A 35 0.95 2.88 -19.50
CA VAL A 35 -0.01 3.92 -19.13
C VAL A 35 0.46 5.27 -19.69
N GLU A 36 -0.49 6.07 -20.15
CA GLU A 36 -0.25 7.42 -20.66
C GLU A 36 0.45 8.31 -19.63
N SER A 37 1.41 9.13 -20.08
CA SER A 37 2.12 10.05 -19.20
C SER A 37 1.32 11.33 -18.91
N LYS A 38 1.57 11.94 -17.74
CA LYS A 38 0.96 13.23 -17.34
C LYS A 38 1.10 14.31 -18.40
N LYS A 39 2.25 14.36 -19.09
CA LYS A 39 2.51 15.33 -20.16
C LYS A 39 1.58 15.10 -21.35
N LYS A 40 1.36 13.85 -21.74
CA LYS A 40 0.43 13.50 -22.82
C LYS A 40 -1.02 13.81 -22.42
N MET A 41 -1.42 13.48 -21.20
CA MET A 41 -2.77 13.84 -20.69
C MET A 41 -3.03 15.35 -20.79
N ARG A 42 -2.07 16.16 -20.29
CA ARG A 42 -2.15 17.63 -20.37
C ARG A 42 -2.22 18.15 -21.80
N ALA A 43 -1.47 17.54 -22.72
CA ALA A 43 -1.52 17.92 -24.14
C ALA A 43 -2.89 17.68 -24.78
N ARG A 44 -3.71 16.76 -24.25
CA ARG A 44 -5.10 16.54 -24.69
C ARG A 44 -6.13 17.43 -23.98
N GLY A 45 -5.70 18.32 -23.09
CA GLY A 45 -6.60 19.12 -22.26
C GLY A 45 -7.15 18.41 -21.02
N VAL A 46 -6.62 17.23 -20.68
CA VAL A 46 -7.00 16.53 -19.43
C VAL A 46 -6.02 16.91 -18.33
N GLY A 47 -6.55 17.26 -17.16
CA GLY A 47 -5.75 17.58 -15.97
C GLY A 47 -4.85 16.42 -15.54
N SER A 48 -3.85 16.72 -14.72
CA SER A 48 -3.01 15.67 -14.10
C SER A 48 -3.84 14.93 -13.05
N PRO A 49 -3.94 13.58 -13.11
CA PRO A 49 -4.79 12.78 -12.22
C PRO A 49 -4.09 12.54 -10.86
N ASN A 50 -3.93 13.60 -10.08
CA ASN A 50 -3.08 13.58 -8.88
C ASN A 50 -3.63 12.69 -7.77
N ARG A 51 -4.95 12.58 -7.63
CA ARG A 51 -5.61 11.79 -6.57
C ARG A 51 -5.59 10.31 -6.95
N ALA A 52 -5.81 9.99 -8.22
CA ALA A 52 -5.60 8.63 -8.74
C ALA A 52 -4.15 8.16 -8.57
N ASP A 53 -3.16 9.01 -8.89
CA ASP A 53 -1.73 8.66 -8.71
C ASP A 53 -1.37 8.41 -7.25
N ALA A 54 -1.89 9.23 -6.33
CA ALA A 54 -1.67 9.05 -4.90
C ALA A 54 -2.23 7.70 -4.42
N LEU A 55 -3.39 7.29 -4.92
CA LEU A 55 -3.98 5.98 -4.63
C LEU A 55 -3.11 4.84 -5.16
N VAL A 56 -2.64 4.94 -6.40
CA VAL A 56 -1.75 3.93 -7.03
C VAL A 56 -0.47 3.76 -6.22
N LEU A 57 0.18 4.86 -5.81
CA LEU A 57 1.38 4.81 -4.99
C LEU A 57 1.11 4.20 -3.62
N SER A 58 -0.01 4.54 -3.00
CA SER A 58 -0.41 3.99 -1.71
C SER A 58 -0.60 2.47 -1.78
N GLU A 59 -1.25 1.97 -2.84
CA GLU A 59 -1.45 0.54 -3.03
C GLU A 59 -0.15 -0.19 -3.41
N TYR A 60 0.73 0.45 -4.18
CA TYR A 60 2.06 -0.09 -4.47
C TYR A 60 2.89 -0.24 -3.19
N ILE A 61 2.87 0.77 -2.31
CA ILE A 61 3.58 0.74 -1.03
C ILE A 61 3.06 -0.39 -0.15
N ASN A 62 1.74 -0.51 -0.04
CA ASN A 62 1.07 -1.54 0.74
C ASN A 62 1.37 -2.97 0.23
N SER A 63 1.36 -3.17 -1.10
CA SER A 63 1.52 -4.51 -1.69
C SER A 63 2.99 -4.94 -1.85
N VAL A 64 3.87 -4.01 -2.22
CA VAL A 64 5.27 -4.30 -2.58
C VAL A 64 6.24 -3.73 -1.56
N ALA A 65 6.09 -2.47 -1.17
CA ALA A 65 7.14 -1.77 -0.43
C ALA A 65 7.30 -2.24 1.03
N HIS A 66 6.27 -2.81 1.67
CA HIS A 66 6.43 -3.49 2.96
C HIS A 66 7.43 -4.68 2.91
N ARG A 67 7.79 -5.21 1.73
CA ARG A 67 8.90 -6.18 1.58
C ARG A 67 10.28 -5.52 1.59
N VAL A 68 10.37 -4.26 1.15
CA VAL A 68 11.65 -3.53 1.03
C VAL A 68 12.18 -3.15 2.41
N TRP A 69 11.30 -2.82 3.35
CA TRP A 69 11.68 -2.60 4.74
C TRP A 69 11.59 -3.89 5.53
N PRO A 70 12.71 -4.48 5.99
CA PRO A 70 12.66 -5.66 6.84
C PRO A 70 11.98 -5.29 8.15
N THR A 71 10.80 -5.86 8.41
CA THR A 71 10.18 -5.76 9.73
C THR A 71 11.13 -6.43 10.72
N LYS A 72 11.53 -5.69 11.77
CA LYS A 72 12.35 -6.28 12.83
C LYS A 72 11.53 -7.42 13.42
N LYS A 73 11.96 -8.68 13.22
CA LYS A 73 11.36 -9.82 13.91
C LYS A 73 11.49 -9.54 15.40
N THR A 74 10.39 -9.21 16.05
CA THR A 74 10.33 -9.16 17.50
C THR A 74 10.45 -10.61 17.96
N TYR A 75 11.67 -11.00 18.32
CA TYR A 75 11.85 -12.19 19.14
C TYR A 75 11.13 -11.90 20.45
N ARG A 76 9.91 -12.42 20.60
CA ARG A 76 9.27 -12.54 21.91
C ARG A 76 10.21 -13.44 22.70
N SER A 77 11.09 -12.84 23.50
CA SER A 77 11.85 -13.56 24.49
C SER A 77 10.83 -14.27 25.36
N SER A 78 10.66 -15.58 25.15
CA SER A 78 9.94 -16.41 26.09
C SER A 78 10.83 -16.44 27.33
N ARG A 79 10.64 -15.48 28.24
CA ARG A 79 11.19 -15.62 29.58
C ARG A 79 10.61 -16.91 30.14
N LYS A 80 11.42 -17.97 30.14
CA LYS A 80 11.11 -19.18 30.88
C LYS A 80 11.20 -18.80 32.35
N TYR A 81 10.04 -18.56 32.97
CA TYR A 81 9.97 -18.48 34.42
C TYR A 81 10.25 -19.88 34.95
N TYR A 82 11.40 -20.08 35.58
CA TYR A 82 11.65 -21.28 36.36
C TYR A 82 10.82 -21.15 37.62
N THR A 83 9.70 -21.87 37.70
CA THR A 83 8.97 -22.01 38.96
C THR A 83 9.80 -22.94 39.84
N VAL A 84 10.56 -22.39 40.78
CA VAL A 84 11.19 -23.18 41.83
C VAL A 84 10.10 -23.57 42.82
N SER A 85 9.49 -24.75 42.63
CA SER A 85 8.58 -25.32 43.62
C SER A 85 9.39 -26.07 44.68
N GLY A 86 9.59 -25.46 45.84
CA GLY A 86 10.27 -26.07 46.99
C GLY A 86 10.74 -25.05 48.02
N GLU A 87 11.28 -25.54 49.14
CA GLU A 87 11.71 -24.80 50.34
C GLU A 87 12.76 -23.68 50.10
N HIS A 88 13.21 -23.49 48.85
CA HIS A 88 14.21 -22.50 48.45
C HIS A 88 13.64 -21.41 47.54
N ALA A 89 12.30 -21.33 47.38
CA ALA A 89 11.64 -20.28 46.60
C ALA A 89 11.91 -18.85 47.10
N TRP A 90 12.31 -18.67 48.36
CA TRP A 90 12.65 -17.38 48.96
C TRP A 90 13.99 -16.80 48.45
N MET A 91 14.83 -17.59 47.78
CA MET A 91 16.15 -17.15 47.31
C MET A 91 16.13 -16.37 45.98
N VAL A 92 14.96 -16.08 45.39
CA VAL A 92 14.84 -15.46 44.03
C VAL A 92 14.18 -14.08 44.07
N THR A 93 14.21 -13.36 45.19
CA THR A 93 13.87 -11.92 45.26
C THR A 93 15.08 -11.05 44.98
#